data_AF-A0A1F4HCL3-F1
#
_entry.id   AF-A0A1F4HCL3-F1
#
_cell.length_a   1.000
_cell.length_b   1.000
_cell.length_c   1.000
_cell.angle_alpha   90.00
_cell.angle_beta   90.00
_cell.angle_gamma   90.00
#
_symmetry.space_group_name_H-M   'P 1'
#
loop_
_entity.id
_entity.type
_entity.pdbx_description
1 polymer ?
#
loop_
_entity_poly.entity_id
_entity_poly.type
_entity_poly.pdbx_seq_one_letter_code
_entity_poly.pdbx_strand_id
1 'polypeptide(L)'
;MKEADMATIEDGEKWAAMQADWQAVNQESHTARFRVMQAFIKSAAGEGSGPTTGQLELAEKLEQAADEKRRAMDEFVKKVFGVEALS
;
A
#
# COMPACT_ATOMS: atom_id res chain seq x y z
N MET A 1 -33.47 -16.98 -3.87
CA MET A 1 -32.05 -16.54 -3.86
C MET A 1 -31.37 -17.23 -5.02
N LYS A 2 -30.80 -16.47 -5.97
CA LYS A 2 -29.99 -17.08 -7.04
C LYS A 2 -28.65 -17.49 -6.44
N GLU A 3 -28.17 -18.68 -6.76
CA GLU A 3 -26.87 -19.26 -6.37
C GLU A 3 -25.63 -18.48 -6.86
N ALA A 4 -25.80 -17.23 -7.32
CA ALA A 4 -24.77 -16.42 -7.97
C ALA A 4 -23.98 -15.49 -7.01
N ASP A 5 -24.17 -15.62 -5.69
CA ASP A 5 -23.71 -14.63 -4.69
C ASP A 5 -22.82 -15.23 -3.58
N MET A 6 -22.22 -16.40 -3.80
CA MET A 6 -21.25 -16.96 -2.85
C MET A 6 -19.83 -16.77 -3.37
N ALA A 7 -19.01 -16.06 -2.59
CA ALA A 7 -17.58 -15.99 -2.81
C ALA A 7 -16.97 -17.39 -2.91
N THR A 8 -16.05 -17.55 -3.85
CA THR A 8 -15.44 -18.83 -4.18
C THR A 8 -14.05 -18.98 -3.56
N ILE A 9 -13.47 -20.18 -3.63
CA ILE A 9 -12.07 -20.41 -3.25
C ILE A 9 -11.14 -19.57 -4.15
N GLU A 10 -11.43 -19.51 -5.46
CA GLU A 10 -10.66 -18.72 -6.43
C GLU A 10 -10.65 -17.22 -6.07
N ASP A 11 -11.77 -16.70 -5.54
CA ASP A 11 -11.84 -15.33 -5.04
C ASP A 11 -10.93 -15.12 -3.82
N GLY A 12 -10.85 -16.11 -2.93
CA GLY A 12 -9.94 -16.10 -1.79
C GLY A 12 -8.46 -16.12 -2.22
N GLU A 13 -8.11 -16.96 -3.19
CA GLU A 13 -6.76 -17.03 -3.75
C GLU A 13 -6.37 -15.70 -4.43
N LYS A 14 -7.30 -15.12 -5.18
CA LYS A 14 -7.11 -13.82 -5.82
C LYS A 14 -6.92 -12.70 -4.80
N TRP A 15 -7.74 -12.68 -3.74
CA TRP A 15 -7.56 -11.71 -2.66
C TRP A 15 -6.20 -11.85 -1.99
N ALA A 16 -5.76 -13.08 -1.70
CA ALA A 16 -4.47 -13.35 -1.08
C ALA A 16 -3.31 -12.86 -1.96
N ALA A 17 -3.39 -13.05 -3.28
CA ALA A 17 -2.40 -12.52 -4.22
C ALA A 17 -2.37 -10.98 -4.21
N MET A 18 -3.54 -10.32 -4.24
CA MET A 18 -3.63 -8.86 -4.15
C MET A 18 -3.07 -8.32 -2.83
N GLN A 19 -3.33 -9.02 -1.72
CA GLN A 19 -2.81 -8.69 -0.40
C GLN A 19 -1.28 -8.79 -0.37
N ALA A 20 -0.70 -9.86 -0.91
CA ALA A 20 0.76 -10.05 -0.97
C ALA A 20 1.44 -8.94 -1.79
N ASP A 21 0.86 -8.60 -2.95
CA ASP A 21 1.34 -7.51 -3.80
C ASP A 21 1.28 -6.16 -3.09
N TRP A 22 0.18 -5.88 -2.38
CA TRP A 22 0.04 -4.67 -1.57
C TRP A 22 1.08 -4.63 -0.45
N GLN A 23 1.27 -5.73 0.29
CA GLN A 23 2.24 -5.81 1.39
C GLN A 23 3.67 -5.53 0.92
N ALA A 24 4.07 -6.08 -0.23
CA ALA A 24 5.41 -5.85 -0.79
C ALA A 24 5.65 -4.34 -1.06
N VAL A 25 4.72 -3.69 -1.77
CA VAL A 25 4.86 -2.25 -2.09
C VAL A 25 4.73 -1.37 -0.84
N ASN A 26 3.83 -1.73 0.08
CA ASN A 26 3.68 -1.00 1.33
C ASN A 26 4.96 -1.05 2.18
N GLN A 27 5.61 -2.21 2.27
CA GLN A 27 6.89 -2.35 2.98
C GLN A 27 8.01 -1.51 2.35
N GLU A 28 8.07 -1.45 1.02
CA GLU A 28 8.99 -0.57 0.30
C GLU A 28 8.70 0.91 0.57
N SER A 29 7.43 1.31 0.54
CA SER A 29 6.99 2.67 0.89
C SER A 29 7.40 3.07 2.32
N HIS A 30 7.16 2.19 3.30
CA HIS A 30 7.61 2.42 4.68
C HIS A 30 9.13 2.59 4.78
N THR A 31 9.88 1.77 4.05
CA THR A 31 11.34 1.85 4.02
C THR A 31 11.82 3.16 3.41
N ALA A 32 11.20 3.62 2.31
CA ALA A 32 11.54 4.88 1.67
C ALA A 32 11.24 6.08 2.58
N ARG A 33 10.06 6.12 3.21
CA ARG A 33 9.67 7.15 4.19
C ARG A 33 10.62 7.17 5.39
N PHE A 34 11.02 6.00 5.90
CA PHE A 34 12.00 5.91 6.98
C PHE A 34 13.36 6.52 6.58
N ARG A 35 13.84 6.27 5.36
CA ARG A 35 15.08 6.87 4.85
C ARG A 35 14.99 8.40 4.73
N VAL A 36 13.85 8.92 4.27
CA VAL A 36 13.58 10.37 4.22
C VAL A 36 13.63 10.97 5.63
N MET A 37 12.94 10.36 6.60
CA MET A 37 12.94 10.80 8.00
C MET A 37 14.35 10.79 8.59
N GLN A 38 15.12 9.72 8.36
CA GLN A 38 16.52 9.62 8.81
C GLN A 38 17.39 10.75 8.23
N ALA A 39 17.22 11.09 6.95
CA ALA A 39 17.95 12.19 6.34
C ALA A 39 17.57 13.56 6.94
N PHE A 40 16.29 13.77 7.24
CA PHE A 40 15.84 14.96 7.95
C PHE A 40 16.47 15.08 9.34
N ILE A 41 16.41 14.02 10.16
CA ILE A 41 16.97 13.99 11.51
C ILE A 41 18.47 14.29 11.48
N LYS A 42 19.20 13.64 10.58
CA LYS A 42 20.63 13.84 10.35
C LYS A 42 20.96 15.30 10.00
N SER A 43 20.25 15.86 9.03
CA SER A 43 20.41 17.27 8.64
C SER A 43 20.10 18.24 9.79
N ALA A 44 19.07 17.97 10.59
CA ALA A 44 18.70 18.80 11.73
C ALA A 44 19.73 18.76 12.87
N ALA A 45 20.44 17.64 13.02
CA ALA A 45 21.57 17.50 13.95
C ALA A 45 22.87 18.16 13.45
N GLY A 46 22.87 18.74 12.23
CA GLY A 46 24.09 19.25 11.59
C GLY A 46 24.98 18.14 11.00
N GLU A 47 24.50 16.91 10.97
CA GLU A 47 25.23 15.73 10.49
C GLU A 47 24.72 15.31 9.11
N GLY A 48 25.32 15.83 8.04
CA GLY A 48 24.97 15.46 6.66
C GLY A 48 23.89 16.34 6.02
N SER A 49 23.35 15.90 4.88
CA SER A 49 22.36 16.64 4.11
C SER A 49 20.95 16.14 4.37
N GLY A 50 19.97 17.03 4.24
CA GLY A 50 18.55 16.67 4.20
C GLY A 50 18.24 15.70 3.07
N PRO A 51 17.00 15.16 3.02
CA PRO A 51 16.61 14.26 1.96
C PRO A 51 16.72 14.94 0.60
N THR A 52 17.16 14.18 -0.40
CA THR A 52 17.19 14.67 -1.77
C THR A 52 15.78 14.69 -2.37
N THR A 53 15.56 15.51 -3.39
CA THR A 53 14.31 15.50 -4.16
C THR A 53 13.96 14.10 -4.67
N GLY A 54 14.94 13.34 -5.17
CA GLY A 54 14.72 11.97 -5.63
C GLY A 54 14.30 11.00 -4.51
N GLN A 55 14.75 11.21 -3.27
CA GLN A 55 14.29 10.41 -2.13
C GLN A 55 12.84 10.73 -1.74
N LEU A 56 12.45 12.01 -1.82
CA LEU A 56 11.08 12.46 -1.57
C LEU A 56 10.14 11.91 -2.65
N GLU A 57 10.48 12.09 -3.93
CA GLU A 57 9.69 11.60 -5.06
C GLU A 57 9.53 10.07 -5.05
N LEU A 58 10.59 9.33 -4.69
CA LEU A 58 10.51 7.87 -4.59
C LEU A 58 9.57 7.45 -3.46
N ALA A 59 9.66 8.10 -2.30
CA ALA A 59 8.77 7.80 -1.16
C ALA A 59 7.30 8.09 -1.53
N GLU A 60 7.04 9.22 -2.17
CA GLU A 60 5.71 9.60 -2.63
C GLU A 60 5.14 8.61 -3.66
N LYS A 61 5.92 8.23 -4.67
CA LYS A 61 5.49 7.25 -5.69
C LYS A 61 5.16 5.88 -5.09
N LEU A 62 5.96 5.41 -4.13
CA LEU A 62 5.71 4.14 -3.46
C LEU A 62 4.48 4.19 -2.56
N GLU A 63 4.24 5.32 -1.88
CA GLU A 63 3.02 5.54 -1.10
C GLU A 63 1.77 5.56 -1.98
N GLN A 64 1.79 6.29 -3.11
CA GLN A 64 0.70 6.29 -4.08
C GLN A 64 0.43 4.89 -4.65
N ALA A 65 1.48 4.14 -5.00
CA ALA A 65 1.35 2.78 -5.51
C ALA A 65 0.78 1.79 -4.46
N ALA A 66 1.16 1.93 -3.19
CA ALA A 66 0.58 1.15 -2.10
C ALA A 66 -0.92 1.48 -1.91
N ASP A 67 -1.28 2.76 -1.97
CA ASP A 67 -2.67 3.21 -1.86
C ASP A 67 -3.54 2.72 -3.01
N GLU A 68 -3.04 2.75 -4.24
CA GLU A 68 -3.74 2.22 -5.42
C GLU A 68 -4.04 0.73 -5.26
N LYS A 69 -3.07 -0.07 -4.81
CA LYS A 69 -3.27 -1.51 -4.55
C LYS A 69 -4.26 -1.75 -3.42
N ARG A 70 -4.22 -0.95 -2.36
CA ARG A 70 -5.18 -1.02 -1.25
C ARG A 70 -6.61 -0.73 -1.75
N ARG A 71 -6.79 0.32 -2.55
CA ARG A 71 -8.10 0.66 -3.15
C ARG A 71 -8.62 -0.46 -4.03
N ALA A 72 -7.77 -1.05 -4.87
CA ALA A 72 -8.15 -2.18 -5.71
C ALA A 72 -8.61 -3.39 -4.86
N MET A 73 -7.95 -3.65 -3.73
CA MET A 73 -8.35 -4.71 -2.79
C MET A 73 -9.70 -4.39 -2.12
N ASP A 74 -9.91 -3.14 -1.69
CA ASP A 74 -11.21 -2.71 -1.13
C ASP A 74 -12.35 -2.87 -2.14
N GLU A 75 -12.13 -2.46 -3.40
CA GLU A 75 -13.09 -2.62 -4.49
C GLU A 75 -13.39 -4.08 -4.78
N PHE A 76 -12.36 -4.93 -4.78
CA PHE A 76 -12.53 -6.37 -4.92
C PHE A 76 -13.40 -6.94 -3.79
N VAL A 77 -13.10 -6.59 -2.54
CA VAL A 77 -13.86 -7.08 -1.38
C VAL A 77 -15.32 -6.63 -1.43
N LYS A 78 -15.56 -5.36 -1.74
CA LYS A 78 -16.92 -4.82 -1.92
C LYS A 78 -17.69 -5.59 -2.99
N LYS A 79 -17.07 -5.85 -4.14
CA LYS A 79 -17.70 -6.53 -5.27
C LYS A 79 -18.00 -8.01 -4.99
N VAL A 80 -17.11 -8.71 -4.29
CA VAL A 80 -17.18 -10.17 -4.13
C VAL A 80 -17.89 -10.60 -2.85
N PHE A 81 -17.73 -9.83 -1.76
CA PHE A 81 -18.25 -10.20 -0.45
C PHE A 81 -19.39 -9.28 0.04
N GLY A 82 -19.73 -8.24 -0.72
CA GLY A 82 -20.84 -7.33 -0.39
C GLY A 82 -20.62 -6.50 0.88
N VAL A 83 -19.38 -6.43 1.39
CA VAL A 83 -19.04 -5.66 2.59
C VAL A 83 -18.77 -4.22 2.16
N GLU A 84 -19.65 -3.29 2.49
CA GLU A 84 -19.29 -1.86 2.50
C GLU A 84 -18.12 -1.70 3.47
N ALA A 85 -16.92 -1.41 2.93
CA ALA A 85 -15.74 -1.17 3.73
C ALA A 85 -16.09 -0.20 4.87
N LEU A 86 -15.92 -0.65 6.12
CA LEU A 86 -16.26 0.09 7.33
C LEU A 86 -15.64 1.49 7.24
N SER A 87 -16.52 2.49 7.07
CA SER A 87 -16.22 3.92 7.06
C SER A 87 -15.71 4.39 8.42
#